data_AF-A0AAN7QBH9-F1
#
_entry.id   AF-A0AAN7QBH9-F1
#
_cell.length_a   1.000
_cell.length_b   1.000
_cell.length_c   1.000
_cell.angle_alpha   90.00
_cell.angle_beta   90.00
_cell.angle_gamma   90.00
#
_symmetry.space_group_name_H-M   'P 1'
#
loop_
_entity.id
_entity.type
_entity.pdbx_description
1 polymer ?
#
loop_
_entity_poly.entity_id
_entity_poly.type
_entity_poly.pdbx_seq_one_letter_code
_entity_poly.pdbx_strand_id
1 'polypeptide(L)' 'MEGKKRCPNFTSDDKIKLIQLIESQRDVILNKKTDGVTNKAKEEARLRITTNFNATSNTIRPADSFKKM' A
#
# COMPACT_ATOMS: atom_id res chain seq x y z
N MET A 1 -12.73 22.50 -15.09
CA MET A 1 -11.77 21.44 -14.71
C MET A 1 -11.78 21.35 -13.20
N GLU A 2 -12.47 20.36 -12.64
CA GLU A 2 -12.50 20.15 -11.19
C GLU A 2 -11.09 19.71 -10.74
N GLY A 3 -10.40 20.57 -9.99
CA GLY A 3 -9.05 20.27 -9.52
C GLY A 3 -9.09 19.02 -8.65
N LYS A 4 -8.26 18.01 -8.96
CA LYS A 4 -8.15 16.78 -8.16
C LYS A 4 -7.95 17.16 -6.69
N LYS A 5 -8.97 16.94 -5.86
CA LYS A 5 -8.88 17.12 -4.40
C LYS A 5 -7.68 16.31 -3.93
N ARG A 6 -6.69 17.01 -3.34
CA ARG A 6 -5.51 16.34 -2.77
C ARG A 6 -5.99 15.42 -1.67
N CYS A 7 -5.58 14.15 -1.71
CA CYS A 7 -5.82 13.24 -0.60
C CYS A 7 -5.13 13.82 0.65
N PRO A 8 -5.77 13.76 1.82
CA PRO A 8 -5.16 14.23 3.06
C PRO A 8 -3.86 13.44 3.33
N ASN A 9 -2.90 14.08 3.98
CA ASN A 9 -1.64 13.43 4.37
C ASN A 9 -1.91 12.18 5.22
N PHE A 10 -0.98 11.21 5.19
CA PHE A 10 -1.04 10.07 6.09
C PHE A 10 -0.85 10.54 7.53
N THR A 11 -1.81 10.21 8.40
CA THR A 11 -1.69 10.44 9.84
C THR A 11 -0.64 9.50 10.44
N SER A 12 -0.19 9.77 11.67
CA SER A 12 0.75 8.86 12.35
C SER A 12 0.15 7.46 12.53
N ASP A 13 -1.14 7.37 12.83
CA ASP A 13 -1.87 6.11 12.96
C ASP A 13 -1.93 5.35 11.61
N ASP A 14 -2.25 6.06 10.51
CA ASP A 14 -2.22 5.46 9.17
C ASP A 14 -0.83 4.90 8.85
N LYS A 15 0.24 5.61 9.19
CA LYS A 15 1.62 5.15 8.95
C LYS A 15 1.92 3.89 9.76
N ILE A 16 1.53 3.83 11.04
CA ILE A 16 1.74 2.66 11.90
C ILE A 16 1.00 1.44 11.34
N LYS A 17 -0.29 1.60 10.99
CA LYS A 17 -1.09 0.52 10.38
C LYS A 17 -0.47 0.04 9.07
N LEU A 18 -0.04 0.97 8.22
CA LEU A 18 0.58 0.64 6.95
C LEU A 18 1.90 -0.12 7.14
N ILE A 19 2.75 0.28 8.09
CA ILE A 19 3.99 -0.42 8.44
C ILE A 19 3.68 -1.86 8.89
N GLN A 20 2.69 -2.05 9.77
CA GLN A 20 2.28 -3.38 10.22
C GLN A 20 1.82 -4.28 9.06
N LEU A 21 1.05 -3.72 8.12
CA LEU A 21 0.61 -4.45 6.92
C LEU A 21 1.78 -4.80 6.01
N ILE A 22 2.74 -3.90 5.83
CA ILE A 22 3.96 -4.17 5.04
C ILE A 22 4.82 -5.24 5.71
N GLU A 23 5.03 -5.17 7.02
CA GLU A 23 5.78 -6.18 7.78
C GLU A 23 5.15 -7.58 7.64
N SER A 24 3.82 -7.67 7.61
CA SER A 24 3.13 -8.95 7.40
C SER A 24 3.34 -9.58 6.02
N GLN A 25 3.78 -8.80 5.03
CA GLN A 25 4.06 -9.24 3.65
C GLN A 25 5.51 -8.97 3.24
N ARG A 26 6.39 -8.78 4.23
CA ARG A 26 7.77 -8.31 4.05
C ARG A 26 8.57 -9.18 3.08
N ASP A 27 8.49 -10.49 3.22
CA ASP A 27 9.25 -11.45 2.41
C ASP A 27 8.90 -11.38 0.92
N VAL A 28 7.67 -10.98 0.59
CA VAL A 28 7.21 -10.82 -0.79
C VAL A 28 7.61 -9.45 -1.33
N ILE A 29 7.34 -8.38 -0.57
CA ILE A 29 7.58 -7.00 -1.02
C ILE A 29 9.08 -6.67 -1.10
N LEU A 30 9.87 -7.09 -0.11
CA LEU A 30 11.31 -6.85 -0.07
C LEU A 30 12.12 -7.89 -0.84
N ASN A 31 11.46 -8.85 -1.49
CA ASN A 31 12.13 -9.82 -2.32
C ASN A 31 12.93 -9.10 -3.42
N LYS A 32 14.24 -9.34 -3.51
CA LYS A 32 15.11 -8.70 -4.51
C LYS A 32 14.97 -9.33 -5.90
N LYS A 33 14.33 -10.49 -6.01
CA LYS A 33 14.14 -11.20 -7.26
C LYS A 33 13.19 -10.44 -8.20
N THR A 34 13.53 -10.45 -9.48
CA THR A 34 12.92 -9.61 -10.53
C THR A 34 12.35 -10.45 -11.68
N ASP A 35 11.88 -11.65 -11.38
CA ASP A 35 11.16 -12.48 -12.36
C ASP A 35 9.67 -12.12 -12.43
N GLY A 36 9.01 -12.49 -13.53
CA GLY A 36 7.60 -12.16 -13.77
C GLY A 36 6.65 -12.69 -12.69
N VAL A 37 6.94 -13.86 -12.10
CA VAL A 37 6.11 -14.46 -11.05
C VAL A 37 6.26 -13.68 -9.74
N THR A 38 7.50 -13.39 -9.34
CA THR A 38 7.78 -12.59 -8.14
C THR A 38 7.21 -11.17 -8.26
N ASN A 39 7.30 -10.56 -9.45
CA ASN A 39 6.72 -9.25 -9.69
C ASN A 39 5.19 -9.27 -9.56
N LYS A 40 4.52 -10.29 -10.12
CA LYS A 40 3.07 -10.46 -9.94
C LYS A 40 2.71 -10.66 -8.46
N ALA A 41 3.46 -11.47 -7.73
CA ALA A 41 3.24 -11.68 -6.30
C ALA A 41 3.39 -10.39 -5.48
N LYS A 42 4.34 -9.51 -5.83
CA LYS A 42 4.50 -8.18 -5.21
C LYS A 42 3.30 -7.29 -5.48
N GLU A 43 2.79 -7.26 -6.71
CA GLU A 43 1.60 -6.48 -7.06
C GLU A 43 0.36 -7.01 -6.32
N GLU A 44 0.19 -8.33 -6.22
CA GLU A 44 -0.88 -8.94 -5.43
C GLU A 44 -0.75 -8.62 -3.93
N ALA A 45 0.46 -8.67 -3.37
CA ALA A 45 0.71 -8.28 -1.98
C ALA A 45 0.35 -6.81 -1.73
N ARG A 46 0.68 -5.91 -2.67
CA ARG A 46 0.30 -4.48 -2.60
C ARG A 46 -1.20 -4.27 -2.66
N LEU A 47 -1.91 -5.01 -3.51
CA LEU A 47 -3.37 -4.98 -3.56
C LEU A 47 -3.97 -5.42 -2.23
N ARG A 48 -3.45 -6.49 -1.62
CA ARG A 48 -3.89 -6.96 -0.29
C ARG A 48 -3.66 -5.90 0.79
N ILE A 49 -2.49 -5.27 0.82
CA ILE A 49 -2.19 -4.19 1.77
C ILE A 49 -3.17 -3.03 1.57
N THR A 50 -3.43 -2.64 0.32
CA THR A 50 -4.38 -1.56 -0.01
C THR A 50 -5.79 -1.89 0.47
N THR A 51 -6.26 -3.10 0.19
CA THR A 51 -7.59 -3.56 0.63
C THR A 51 -7.69 -3.58 2.15
N ASN A 52 -6.69 -4.14 2.85
CA ASN A 52 -6.70 -4.21 4.31
C ASN A 52 -6.59 -2.83 4.95
N PHE A 53 -5.77 -1.94 4.39
CA PHE A 53 -5.66 -0.57 4.84
C PHE A 53 -7.00 0.16 4.69
N ASN A 54 -7.64 0.05 3.51
CA ASN A 54 -8.93 0.71 3.26
C ASN A 54 -10.08 0.12 4.08
N ALA A 55 -10.01 -1.16 4.46
CA ALA A 55 -10.99 -1.79 5.34
C ALA A 55 -10.89 -1.32 6.80
N THR A 56 -9.72 -0.80 7.21
CA THR A 56 -9.43 -0.43 8.60
C THR A 56 -9.14 1.06 8.79
N SER A 57 -8.97 1.81 7.70
CA SER A 57 -8.77 3.26 7.70
C SER A 57 -10.07 3.98 7.36
N ASN A 58 -10.22 5.16 7.92
CA ASN A 58 -11.34 6.06 7.63
C ASN A 58 -11.18 6.78 6.27
N THR A 59 -10.03 6.57 5.59
CA THR A 59 -9.73 7.17 4.29
C THR A 59 -9.44 6.09 3.26
N ILE A 60 -10.22 6.05 2.18
CA ILE A 60 -9.96 5.17 1.04
C ILE A 60 -8.80 5.74 0.20
N ARG A 61 -7.77 4.93 -0.03
CA ARG A 61 -6.60 5.29 -0.82
C ARG A 61 -6.34 4.28 -1.94
N PRO A 62 -6.03 4.73 -3.16
CA PRO A 62 -5.65 3.84 -4.25
C PRO A 62 -4.24 3.29 -4.03
N ALA A 63 -3.98 2.08 -4.55
CA ALA A 63 -2.70 1.37 -4.38
C ALA A 63 -1.47 2.22 -4.78
N ASP A 64 -1.64 3.10 -5.76
CA ASP A 64 -0.58 3.99 -6.24
C ASP A 64 -0.12 5.03 -5.19
N SER A 65 -0.97 5.37 -4.22
CA SER A 65 -0.62 6.30 -3.13
C SER A 65 0.44 5.74 -2.19
N PHE A 66 0.60 4.42 -2.12
CA PHE A 66 1.60 3.76 -1.27
C PHE A 66 2.97 3.64 -1.96
N LYS A 67 3.10 4.01 -3.24
CA LYS A 67 4.38 3.97 -3.98
C LYS A 67 5.31 5.16 -3.70
N LYS A 68 4.80 6.23 -3.10
CA LYS A 68 5.51 7.51 -2.88
C LYS A 68 5.86 7.80 -1.42
N MET A 69 5.66 6.82 -0.52
CA MET A 69 6.14 6.93 0.86
C MET A 69 7.62 6.59 0.96
#